data_AF-A0A946NME9-F1
#
_entry.id   AF-A0A946NME9-F1
#
_cell.length_a   1.000
_cell.length_b   1.000
_cell.length_c   1.000
_cell.angle_alpha   90.00
_cell.angle_beta   90.00
_cell.angle_gamma   90.00
#
_symmetry.space_group_name_H-M   'P 1'
#
loop_
_entity.id
_entity.type
_entity.pdbx_description
1 polymer ?
#
loop_
_entity_poly.entity_id
_entity_poly.type
_entity_poly.pdbx_seq_one_letter_code
_entity_poly.pdbx_strand_id
1 'polypeptide(L)'
;MSGEILALNFDSMSSPSIKLKADESSKASKTPGRGVGWYPNDEHGASLVKDAMAHDTQALLNTFKDGTSFRSTHFMCKMRGEGKEYTQHNTQPFRRSLGGYDWLFLHNGHLDRAALSKLHSDPSGLMEPVGDTDSELAFCFLLGKLLAESSKGLADIKGHEIFTWMKTLDELGASDFVFTDGRSLAVYHGKNSERDLYFHRMLPSEEPPVFESDLVSLSLEDPRDSLRTLFLVSSFQLDEATFQPMEPGRLIIVRRGAVHWDSLPADTKTKEAATIDENILIENEEVEKATELFVSQQQEQSQTSAQMVAEEPTTTESFSNIINIKSLTHASDGVPLEYRSYDISHLTEYHYSLPVERSTHAFRLKPMEDSIQEVIQATLELSANGELLQFEDVFANHSIHYDITHPYTKLLIKAKSQVKVYSSPPDDLSPAMRRSQIPLVWMPWQRQMMLPYLLPPELPETQLRELTDFAMSFVKRNDSHLIDSLMDINKKIYEDFAYVQGITFNETTAFDVFSIRKGVCQDFANLFICLCRLLNIPARYQVGYIFTGSKYENKLQADASHAWAEVYLPFLGWRGFDPTNGCMVTQDHIRVACGRNYRDATPVSGTIFKGGGTEQLKVEVQVKEVSV
;
A
#
# COMPACT_ATOMS: atom_id res chain seq x y z
N MET A 1 36.86 -8.13 -19.69
CA MET A 1 36.32 -8.83 -18.50
C MET A 1 34.83 -8.83 -18.71
N SER A 2 34.22 -10.00 -18.71
CA SER A 2 32.76 -10.12 -18.86
C SER A 2 32.06 -9.39 -17.71
N GLY A 3 30.93 -8.76 -18.02
CA GLY A 3 30.18 -7.98 -17.05
C GLY A 3 29.60 -8.83 -15.90
N GLU A 4 29.07 -8.15 -14.89
CA GLU A 4 28.48 -8.78 -13.71
C GLU A 4 27.08 -8.23 -13.44
N ILE A 5 26.12 -9.13 -13.19
CA ILE A 5 24.71 -8.80 -12.96
C ILE A 5 24.20 -9.41 -11.66
N LEU A 6 23.28 -8.70 -11.01
CA LEU A 6 22.51 -9.14 -9.84
C LEU A 6 21.07 -8.68 -10.03
N ALA A 7 20.10 -9.55 -9.77
CA ALA A 7 18.68 -9.22 -9.78
C ALA A 7 17.96 -9.84 -8.59
N LEU A 8 17.04 -9.09 -7.99
CA LEU A 8 16.26 -9.48 -6.83
C LEU A 8 14.77 -9.36 -7.14
N ASN A 9 13.99 -10.36 -6.74
CA ASN A 9 12.53 -10.37 -6.80
C ASN A 9 11.94 -10.86 -5.48
N PHE A 10 11.34 -9.95 -4.72
CA PHE A 10 10.73 -10.22 -3.42
C PHE A 10 9.23 -10.46 -3.55
N ASP A 11 8.66 -11.22 -2.61
CA ASP A 11 7.21 -11.42 -2.49
C ASP A 11 6.43 -10.16 -2.10
N SER A 12 7.09 -9.24 -1.41
CA SER A 12 6.54 -7.98 -0.91
C SER A 12 7.64 -6.91 -0.86
N MET A 13 7.24 -5.66 -0.66
CA MET A 13 8.14 -4.52 -0.73
C MET A 13 9.27 -4.62 0.31
N SER A 14 10.50 -4.68 -0.16
CA SER A 14 11.72 -4.81 0.64
C SER A 14 12.70 -3.66 0.38
N SER A 15 13.61 -3.45 1.32
CA SER A 15 14.65 -2.42 1.36
C SER A 15 16.04 -3.06 1.56
N PRO A 16 16.47 -3.96 0.66
CA PRO A 16 17.78 -4.61 0.78
C PRO A 16 18.90 -3.58 0.79
N SER A 17 19.87 -3.76 1.68
CA SER A 17 21.10 -2.98 1.69
C SER A 17 22.06 -3.59 0.67
N ILE A 18 22.26 -2.93 -0.46
CA ILE A 18 23.14 -3.38 -1.55
C ILE A 18 24.39 -2.52 -1.57
N LYS A 19 25.48 -3.02 -0.99
CA LYS A 19 26.76 -2.32 -0.91
C LYS A 19 27.74 -2.89 -1.93
N LEU A 20 27.98 -2.14 -3.00
CA LEU A 20 28.97 -2.52 -4.02
C LEU A 20 30.38 -2.31 -3.48
N LYS A 21 31.26 -3.30 -3.62
CA LYS A 21 32.67 -3.20 -3.20
C LYS A 21 33.50 -2.56 -4.32
N ALA A 22 34.49 -1.77 -3.92
CA ALA A 22 35.47 -1.21 -4.85
C ALA A 22 36.53 -2.28 -5.16
N ASP A 23 36.94 -2.37 -6.42
CA ASP A 23 38.00 -3.29 -6.82
C ASP A 23 39.36 -2.61 -6.60
N GLU A 24 39.98 -2.85 -5.43
CA GLU A 24 41.31 -2.33 -5.10
C GLU A 24 42.41 -2.86 -6.04
N SER A 25 42.15 -3.93 -6.79
CA SER A 25 43.12 -4.52 -7.74
C SER A 25 43.16 -3.79 -9.09
N SER A 26 42.16 -2.95 -9.40
CA SER A 26 42.04 -2.28 -10.69
C SER A 26 42.81 -0.95 -10.75
N LYS A 27 44.15 -1.01 -10.66
CA LYS A 27 45.04 0.05 -11.18
C LYS A 27 45.05 0.10 -12.73
N ALA A 28 43.94 -0.28 -13.38
CA ALA A 28 43.77 -0.30 -14.82
C ALA A 28 43.06 0.99 -15.25
N SER A 29 43.48 1.59 -16.37
CA SER A 29 43.08 2.93 -16.81
C SER A 29 41.60 3.11 -17.20
N LYS A 30 40.73 2.11 -16.99
CA LYS A 30 39.30 2.15 -17.32
C LYS A 30 38.48 1.31 -16.32
N THR A 31 37.77 1.96 -15.40
CA THR A 31 36.79 1.30 -14.54
C THR A 31 35.50 1.03 -15.34
N PRO A 32 34.89 -0.16 -15.28
CA PRO A 32 33.64 -0.44 -15.96
C PRO A 32 32.46 0.32 -15.31
N GLY A 33 31.56 0.85 -16.15
CA GLY A 33 30.37 1.56 -15.67
C GLY A 33 29.42 0.67 -14.85
N ARG A 34 28.66 1.27 -13.93
CA ARG A 34 27.77 0.60 -12.98
C ARG A 34 26.36 1.19 -13.07
N GLY A 35 25.34 0.41 -12.69
CA GLY A 35 24.00 0.96 -12.59
C GLY A 35 23.06 0.10 -11.77
N VAL A 36 22.08 0.75 -11.14
CA VAL A 36 21.03 0.13 -10.32
C VAL A 36 19.68 0.67 -10.77
N GLY A 37 18.72 -0.22 -10.97
CA GLY A 37 17.34 0.12 -11.28
C GLY A 37 16.37 -0.61 -10.35
N TRP A 38 15.29 0.08 -9.97
CA TRP A 38 14.22 -0.45 -9.12
C TRP A 38 12.90 0.27 -9.40
N TYR A 39 11.81 -0.22 -8.81
CA TYR A 39 10.47 0.34 -8.96
C TYR A 39 10.02 0.88 -7.59
N PRO A 40 10.17 2.19 -7.31
CA PRO A 40 9.80 2.76 -6.03
C PRO A 40 8.34 2.44 -5.69
N ASN A 41 8.10 1.82 -4.53
CA ASN A 41 6.78 1.40 -4.06
C ASN A 41 5.99 0.51 -5.06
N ASP A 42 6.69 -0.23 -5.92
CA ASP A 42 6.12 -1.04 -7.01
C ASP A 42 5.21 -0.25 -7.98
N GLU A 43 5.46 1.06 -8.13
CA GLU A 43 4.80 1.85 -9.16
C GLU A 43 5.26 1.41 -10.57
N HIS A 44 4.52 1.84 -11.59
CA HIS A 44 4.84 1.51 -12.99
C HIS A 44 6.08 2.24 -13.54
N GLY A 45 6.61 3.22 -12.80
CA GLY A 45 7.81 3.98 -13.16
C GLY A 45 9.07 3.36 -12.55
N ALA A 46 10.10 3.18 -13.36
CA ALA A 46 11.39 2.65 -12.91
C ALA A 46 12.37 3.80 -12.61
N SER A 47 12.92 3.79 -11.40
CA SER A 47 14.05 4.62 -11.03
C SER A 47 15.36 3.96 -11.46
N LEU A 48 16.31 4.78 -11.91
CA LEU A 48 17.56 4.30 -12.50
C LEU A 48 18.68 5.25 -12.12
N VAL A 49 19.73 4.70 -11.53
CA VAL A 49 20.95 5.42 -11.16
C VAL A 49 22.12 4.75 -11.87
N LYS A 50 22.91 5.53 -12.60
CA LYS A 50 24.04 5.04 -13.41
C LYS A 50 25.29 5.84 -13.15
N ASP A 51 26.39 5.13 -13.00
CA ASP A 51 27.74 5.68 -12.99
C ASP A 51 28.50 5.15 -14.20
N ALA A 52 28.53 5.94 -15.26
CA ALA A 52 29.24 5.57 -16.48
C ALA A 52 30.77 5.65 -16.32
N MET A 53 31.31 6.46 -15.40
CA MET A 53 32.75 6.68 -15.31
C MET A 53 33.42 6.00 -14.12
N ALA A 54 32.66 5.53 -13.13
CA ALA A 54 33.08 4.70 -11.99
C ALA A 54 34.48 5.03 -11.44
N HIS A 55 34.84 6.33 -11.43
CA HIS A 55 36.13 6.80 -10.98
C HIS A 55 36.03 7.06 -9.48
N ASP A 56 36.33 6.03 -8.69
CA ASP A 56 36.58 6.14 -7.24
C ASP A 56 35.45 6.85 -6.45
N THR A 57 34.22 6.85 -6.98
CA THR A 57 33.16 7.69 -6.44
C THR A 57 32.36 6.89 -5.40
N GLN A 58 32.73 7.04 -4.13
CA GLN A 58 31.95 6.53 -3.00
C GLN A 58 30.51 7.10 -2.92
N ALA A 59 30.16 8.14 -3.71
CA ALA A 59 28.86 8.80 -3.67
C ALA A 59 27.68 7.87 -4.01
N LEU A 60 27.83 7.03 -5.05
CA LEU A 60 26.79 6.06 -5.44
C LEU A 60 26.74 4.90 -4.43
N LEU A 61 27.90 4.50 -3.89
CA LEU A 61 28.02 3.48 -2.83
C LEU A 61 27.36 3.92 -1.52
N ASN A 62 27.41 5.21 -1.20
CA ASN A 62 26.82 5.76 0.03
C ASN A 62 25.31 5.96 -0.09
N THR A 63 24.78 6.17 -1.30
CA THR A 63 23.34 6.32 -1.53
C THR A 63 22.57 5.05 -1.15
N PHE A 64 23.16 3.87 -1.29
CA PHE A 64 22.54 2.57 -0.97
C PHE A 64 22.87 2.03 0.44
N LYS A 65 23.61 2.79 1.28
CA LYS A 65 23.94 2.37 2.66
C LYS A 65 22.82 2.58 3.66
N ASP A 66 21.97 3.59 3.45
CA ASP A 66 21.07 4.05 4.51
C ASP A 66 19.66 3.45 4.44
N GLY A 67 19.36 2.56 3.48
CA GLY A 67 18.16 1.69 3.42
C GLY A 67 16.76 2.35 3.45
N THR A 68 16.67 3.62 3.80
CA THR A 68 15.43 4.27 4.24
C THR A 68 14.56 4.74 3.09
N SER A 69 15.10 4.81 1.85
CA SER A 69 14.45 5.45 0.69
C SER A 69 14.21 4.54 -0.53
N PHE A 70 14.57 3.25 -0.49
CA PHE A 70 14.63 2.37 -1.67
C PHE A 70 13.78 1.11 -1.52
N ARG A 71 12.45 1.29 -1.40
CA ARG A 71 11.53 0.18 -1.16
C ARG A 71 10.91 -0.31 -2.47
N SER A 72 11.15 -1.57 -2.84
CA SER A 72 10.71 -2.18 -4.11
C SER A 72 10.64 -3.70 -3.97
N THR A 73 9.84 -4.37 -4.80
CA THR A 73 9.91 -5.82 -4.98
C THR A 73 10.97 -6.25 -5.99
N HIS A 74 11.41 -5.34 -6.86
CA HIS A 74 12.35 -5.62 -7.95
C HIS A 74 13.58 -4.73 -7.84
N PHE A 75 14.76 -5.35 -7.91
CA PHE A 75 16.04 -4.63 -8.04
C PHE A 75 16.86 -5.28 -9.14
N MET A 76 17.54 -4.46 -9.94
CA MET A 76 18.45 -4.90 -11.00
C MET A 76 19.73 -4.09 -10.94
N CYS A 77 20.85 -4.77 -10.83
CA CYS A 77 22.16 -4.15 -10.70
C CYS A 77 23.11 -4.67 -11.78
N LYS A 78 23.70 -3.75 -12.54
CA LYS A 78 24.92 -4.02 -13.34
C LYS A 78 26.11 -3.57 -12.50
N MET A 79 26.87 -4.55 -12.00
CA MET A 79 27.99 -4.30 -11.08
C MET A 79 29.26 -3.90 -11.83
N ARG A 80 29.43 -4.46 -13.04
CA ARG A 80 30.49 -4.12 -13.99
C ARG A 80 29.93 -4.19 -15.41
N GLY A 81 29.95 -3.07 -16.11
CA GLY A 81 29.68 -3.00 -17.54
C GLY A 81 30.79 -3.63 -18.37
N GLU A 82 30.47 -3.95 -19.62
CA GLU A 82 31.42 -4.44 -20.61
C GLU A 82 31.31 -3.54 -21.86
N GLY A 83 32.31 -2.66 -22.04
CA GLY A 83 32.29 -1.66 -23.11
C GLY A 83 33.64 -0.99 -23.30
N LYS A 84 33.92 -0.54 -24.54
CA LYS A 84 35.15 0.20 -24.89
C LYS A 84 35.10 1.67 -24.44
N GLU A 85 33.89 2.22 -24.42
CA GLU A 85 33.52 3.56 -23.96
C GLU A 85 32.24 3.46 -23.12
N TYR A 86 32.26 4.05 -21.93
CA TYR A 86 31.11 4.06 -21.03
C TYR A 86 30.47 5.45 -21.03
N THR A 87 29.43 5.60 -21.84
CA THR A 87 28.53 6.75 -21.81
C THR A 87 27.33 6.42 -20.93
N GLN A 88 26.61 7.44 -20.48
CA GLN A 88 25.36 7.25 -19.74
C GLN A 88 24.32 6.44 -20.55
N HIS A 89 24.31 6.62 -21.88
CA HIS A 89 23.42 5.89 -22.78
C HIS A 89 23.79 4.41 -22.91
N ASN A 90 25.09 4.07 -22.92
CA ASN A 90 25.57 2.69 -23.06
C ASN A 90 25.65 1.92 -21.73
N THR A 91 25.47 2.59 -20.60
CA THR A 91 25.54 1.97 -19.27
C THR A 91 24.22 1.29 -18.92
N GLN A 92 24.27 0.04 -18.47
CA GLN A 92 23.09 -0.74 -18.05
C GLN A 92 22.75 -0.49 -16.55
N PRO A 93 21.51 -0.76 -16.08
CA PRO A 93 20.33 -1.24 -16.82
C PRO A 93 19.80 -0.25 -17.86
N PHE A 94 19.15 -0.76 -18.92
CA PHE A 94 18.39 0.07 -19.85
C PHE A 94 16.95 0.27 -19.36
N ARG A 95 16.35 1.42 -19.67
CA ARG A 95 14.95 1.75 -19.36
C ARG A 95 14.21 2.27 -20.58
N ARG A 96 13.00 1.76 -20.81
CA ARG A 96 12.05 2.23 -21.85
C ARG A 96 10.62 2.05 -21.37
N SER A 97 9.72 2.96 -21.76
CA SER A 97 8.31 2.88 -21.40
C SER A 97 7.51 2.22 -22.53
N LEU A 98 6.71 1.19 -22.22
CA LEU A 98 5.81 0.53 -23.16
C LEU A 98 4.59 -0.01 -22.40
N GLY A 99 3.39 0.14 -22.97
CA GLY A 99 2.17 -0.46 -22.40
C GLY A 99 1.70 0.15 -21.07
N GLY A 100 2.25 1.30 -20.68
CA GLY A 100 1.99 1.95 -19.39
C GLY A 100 2.97 1.57 -18.28
N TYR A 101 4.03 0.83 -18.60
CA TYR A 101 5.09 0.43 -17.67
C TYR A 101 6.44 0.92 -18.16
N ASP A 102 7.32 1.28 -17.24
CA ASP A 102 8.74 1.30 -17.50
C ASP A 102 9.28 -0.13 -17.44
N TRP A 103 10.09 -0.47 -18.43
CA TRP A 103 10.75 -1.76 -18.54
C TRP A 103 12.22 -1.59 -18.21
N LEU A 104 12.77 -2.53 -17.47
CA LEU A 104 14.20 -2.62 -17.18
C LEU A 104 14.81 -3.85 -17.84
N PHE A 105 16.02 -3.68 -18.38
CA PHE A 105 16.75 -4.74 -19.06
C PHE A 105 18.23 -4.74 -18.71
N LEU A 106 18.74 -5.94 -18.41
CA LEU A 106 20.15 -6.26 -18.25
C LEU A 106 20.54 -7.35 -19.24
N HIS A 107 21.74 -7.22 -19.80
CA HIS A 107 22.36 -8.20 -20.66
C HIS A 107 23.81 -8.42 -20.24
N ASN A 108 24.21 -9.68 -20.13
CA ASN A 108 25.60 -10.08 -20.02
C ASN A 108 25.99 -10.98 -21.20
N GLY A 109 26.96 -10.54 -21.98
CA GLY A 109 27.36 -11.21 -23.20
C GLY A 109 27.52 -10.25 -24.37
N HIS A 110 27.80 -10.82 -25.52
CA HIS A 110 28.00 -10.12 -26.78
C HIS A 110 27.20 -10.79 -27.88
N LEU A 111 26.42 -10.00 -28.61
CA LEU A 111 25.61 -10.45 -29.75
C LEU A 111 26.15 -9.84 -31.04
N ASP A 112 25.99 -10.56 -32.16
CA ASP A 112 26.21 -9.99 -33.49
C ASP A 112 25.17 -8.89 -33.77
N ARG A 113 25.57 -7.64 -33.50
CA ARG A 113 24.73 -6.44 -33.70
C ARG A 113 24.29 -6.28 -35.16
N ALA A 114 25.09 -6.67 -36.14
CA ALA A 114 24.75 -6.52 -37.55
C ALA A 114 23.68 -7.52 -37.97
N ALA A 115 23.76 -8.75 -37.47
CA ALA A 115 22.70 -9.75 -37.63
C ALA A 115 21.43 -9.34 -36.86
N LEU A 116 21.57 -8.89 -35.61
CA LEU A 116 20.47 -8.42 -34.79
C LEU A 116 19.74 -7.23 -35.41
N SER A 117 20.46 -6.28 -36.01
CA SER A 117 19.86 -5.13 -36.69
C SER A 117 19.05 -5.52 -37.93
N LYS A 118 19.33 -6.66 -38.56
CA LYS A 118 18.52 -7.19 -39.67
C LYS A 118 17.27 -7.92 -39.17
N LEU A 119 17.38 -8.55 -38.00
CA LEU A 119 16.28 -9.24 -37.34
C LEU A 119 15.30 -8.25 -36.69
N HIS A 120 15.83 -7.16 -36.13
CA HIS A 120 15.06 -6.04 -35.61
C HIS A 120 14.36 -5.33 -36.75
N SER A 121 13.06 -5.59 -36.88
CA SER A 121 12.17 -4.83 -37.74
C SER A 121 11.12 -4.21 -36.84
N ASP A 122 11.24 -2.91 -36.58
CA ASP A 122 10.20 -2.14 -35.93
C ASP A 122 9.43 -1.33 -36.99
N PRO A 123 8.27 -1.82 -37.45
CA PRO A 123 7.45 -1.09 -38.41
C PRO A 123 6.86 0.21 -37.84
N SER A 124 6.88 0.41 -36.51
CA SER A 124 6.38 1.62 -35.86
C SER A 124 7.42 2.75 -35.78
N GLY A 125 8.72 2.41 -35.85
CA GLY A 125 9.83 3.36 -35.66
C GLY A 125 9.92 3.94 -34.24
N LEU A 126 9.24 3.33 -33.26
CA LEU A 126 9.17 3.83 -31.88
C LEU A 126 10.27 3.24 -30.99
N MET A 127 10.83 2.10 -31.35
CA MET A 127 11.78 1.30 -30.56
C MET A 127 13.17 1.31 -31.20
N GLU A 128 13.80 2.49 -31.17
CA GLU A 128 15.18 2.69 -31.61
C GLU A 128 16.15 2.76 -30.41
N PRO A 129 17.34 2.15 -30.52
CA PRO A 129 18.38 2.30 -29.52
C PRO A 129 18.95 3.73 -29.55
N VAL A 130 19.21 4.31 -28.37
CA VAL A 130 19.86 5.61 -28.27
C VAL A 130 21.38 5.46 -28.29
N GLY A 131 21.89 4.41 -27.64
CA GLY A 131 23.29 4.01 -27.66
C GLY A 131 23.64 3.13 -28.86
N ASP A 132 24.91 2.73 -28.90
CA ASP A 132 25.48 1.90 -29.97
C ASP A 132 25.65 0.43 -29.56
N THR A 133 25.27 0.07 -28.32
CA THR A 133 25.39 -1.31 -27.82
C THR A 133 24.45 -2.29 -28.53
N ASP A 134 24.91 -3.53 -28.68
CA ASP A 134 24.10 -4.69 -29.05
C ASP A 134 23.00 -4.97 -28.02
N SER A 135 23.30 -4.71 -26.75
CA SER A 135 22.44 -4.93 -25.59
C SER A 135 21.17 -4.07 -25.64
N GLU A 136 21.28 -2.77 -25.94
CA GLU A 136 20.10 -1.90 -26.09
C GLU A 136 19.29 -2.26 -27.34
N LEU A 137 19.95 -2.71 -28.41
CA LEU A 137 19.25 -3.16 -29.60
C LEU A 137 18.45 -4.45 -29.33
N ALA A 138 18.98 -5.37 -28.52
CA ALA A 138 18.25 -6.57 -28.09
C ALA A 138 17.03 -6.21 -27.23
N PHE A 139 17.17 -5.21 -26.35
CA PHE A 139 16.05 -4.68 -25.58
C PHE A 139 14.95 -4.09 -26.49
N CYS A 140 15.34 -3.28 -27.48
CA CYS A 140 14.40 -2.73 -28.47
C CYS A 140 13.71 -3.83 -29.28
N PHE A 141 14.42 -4.90 -29.63
CA PHE A 141 13.85 -6.07 -30.29
C PHE A 141 12.76 -6.74 -29.44
N LEU A 142 13.03 -7.00 -28.16
CA LEU A 142 12.06 -7.63 -27.25
C LEU A 142 10.80 -6.75 -27.09
N LEU A 143 10.97 -5.44 -26.91
CA LEU A 143 9.85 -4.52 -26.81
C LEU A 143 9.08 -4.38 -28.14
N GLY A 144 9.77 -4.47 -29.28
CA GLY A 144 9.13 -4.51 -30.60
C GLY A 144 8.25 -5.76 -30.77
N LYS A 145 8.68 -6.92 -30.26
CA LYS A 145 7.86 -8.14 -30.25
C LYS A 145 6.62 -7.99 -29.36
N LEU A 146 6.78 -7.44 -28.16
CA LEU A 146 5.67 -7.08 -27.26
C LEU A 146 4.63 -6.19 -27.96
N LEU A 147 5.10 -5.14 -28.64
CA LEU A 147 4.24 -4.22 -29.38
C LEU A 147 3.49 -4.91 -30.52
N ALA A 148 4.17 -5.78 -31.28
CA ALA A 148 3.58 -6.53 -32.38
C ALA A 148 2.46 -7.48 -31.91
N GLU A 149 2.58 -8.03 -30.70
CA GLU A 149 1.55 -8.88 -30.08
C GLU A 149 0.44 -8.10 -29.35
N SER A 150 0.51 -6.76 -29.33
CA SER A 150 -0.41 -5.91 -28.55
C SER A 150 -0.41 -6.21 -27.05
N SER A 151 0.69 -6.77 -26.53
CA SER A 151 0.89 -7.13 -25.13
C SER A 151 1.40 -5.93 -24.33
N LYS A 152 0.89 -5.72 -23.11
CA LYS A 152 1.27 -4.58 -22.27
C LYS A 152 2.33 -4.93 -21.22
N GLY A 153 2.37 -6.17 -20.74
CA GLY A 153 3.35 -6.66 -19.78
C GLY A 153 3.75 -8.12 -19.99
N LEU A 154 4.72 -8.61 -19.21
CA LEU A 154 5.17 -10.01 -19.26
C LEU A 154 4.07 -10.99 -18.85
N ALA A 155 3.06 -10.52 -18.10
CA ALA A 155 1.91 -11.32 -17.72
C ALA A 155 0.95 -11.63 -18.86
N ASP A 156 0.96 -10.82 -19.93
CA ASP A 156 0.06 -10.97 -21.05
C ASP A 156 0.58 -11.98 -22.09
N ILE A 157 1.86 -12.38 -21.99
CA ILE A 157 2.53 -13.27 -22.94
C ILE A 157 2.73 -14.66 -22.34
N LYS A 158 2.54 -15.68 -23.16
CA LYS A 158 2.84 -17.07 -22.78
C LYS A 158 4.35 -17.26 -22.68
N GLY A 159 4.81 -17.92 -21.61
CA GLY A 159 6.25 -18.14 -21.39
C GLY A 159 7.00 -18.80 -22.56
N HIS A 160 6.32 -19.64 -23.35
CA HIS A 160 6.89 -20.25 -24.55
C HIS A 160 7.23 -19.25 -25.67
N GLU A 161 6.45 -18.17 -25.82
CA GLU A 161 6.73 -17.12 -26.82
C GLU A 161 7.97 -16.33 -26.42
N ILE A 162 8.04 -15.91 -25.14
CA ILE A 162 9.23 -15.25 -24.57
C ILE A 162 10.46 -16.16 -24.75
N PHE A 163 10.34 -17.45 -24.45
CA PHE A 163 11.41 -18.42 -24.63
C PHE A 163 11.88 -18.51 -26.09
N THR A 164 10.95 -18.48 -27.04
CA THR A 164 11.27 -18.50 -28.47
C THR A 164 12.07 -17.26 -28.87
N TRP A 165 11.70 -16.07 -28.38
CA TRP A 165 12.44 -14.85 -28.64
C TRP A 165 13.84 -14.87 -28.04
N MET A 166 13.98 -15.37 -26.81
CA MET A 166 15.29 -15.53 -26.15
C MET A 166 16.19 -16.47 -26.96
N LYS A 167 15.66 -17.60 -27.45
CA LYS A 167 16.41 -18.52 -28.31
C LYS A 167 16.86 -17.87 -29.62
N THR A 168 16.02 -17.04 -30.24
CA THR A 168 16.43 -16.31 -31.45
C THR A 168 17.59 -15.36 -31.18
N LEU A 169 17.60 -14.68 -30.03
CA LEU A 169 18.73 -13.83 -29.63
C LEU A 169 19.98 -14.65 -29.29
N ASP A 170 19.82 -15.81 -28.64
CA ASP A 170 20.91 -16.71 -28.26
C ASP A 170 21.66 -17.31 -29.47
N GLU A 171 21.00 -17.43 -30.63
CA GLU A 171 21.65 -17.81 -31.88
C GLU A 171 22.66 -16.76 -32.38
N LEU A 172 22.58 -15.53 -31.88
CA LEU A 172 23.43 -14.41 -32.29
C LEU A 172 24.65 -14.21 -31.38
N GLY A 173 24.75 -14.91 -30.25
CA GLY A 173 25.88 -14.80 -29.33
C GLY A 173 25.56 -15.14 -27.87
N ALA A 174 26.43 -14.71 -26.96
CA ALA A 174 26.24 -14.88 -25.51
C ALA A 174 25.09 -13.97 -25.03
N SER A 175 24.13 -14.52 -24.27
CA SER A 175 22.80 -13.93 -24.16
C SER A 175 22.16 -14.06 -22.77
N ASP A 176 22.92 -13.81 -21.69
CA ASP A 176 22.32 -13.80 -20.36
C ASP A 176 21.45 -12.55 -20.18
N PHE A 177 20.14 -12.75 -20.12
CA PHE A 177 19.17 -11.66 -20.07
C PHE A 177 18.40 -11.66 -18.76
N VAL A 178 18.24 -10.47 -18.20
CA VAL A 178 17.26 -10.20 -17.15
C VAL A 178 16.35 -9.09 -17.63
N PHE A 179 15.05 -9.35 -17.61
CA PHE A 179 14.05 -8.49 -18.23
C PHE A 179 12.81 -8.38 -17.34
N THR A 180 12.33 -7.17 -17.08
CA THR A 180 11.20 -6.95 -16.16
C THR A 180 10.36 -5.73 -16.52
N ASP A 181 9.06 -5.83 -16.23
CA ASP A 181 8.05 -4.76 -16.28
C ASP A 181 7.69 -4.23 -14.88
N GLY A 182 8.47 -4.58 -13.85
CA GLY A 182 8.21 -4.23 -12.45
C GLY A 182 7.17 -5.12 -11.76
N ARG A 183 6.61 -6.12 -12.45
CA ARG A 183 5.69 -7.11 -11.88
C ARG A 183 6.17 -8.54 -12.03
N SER A 184 6.76 -8.84 -13.19
CA SER A 184 7.39 -10.12 -13.48
C SER A 184 8.86 -9.92 -13.82
N LEU A 185 9.68 -10.89 -13.46
CA LEU A 185 11.08 -10.97 -13.81
C LEU A 185 11.28 -12.18 -14.72
N ALA A 186 11.76 -11.97 -15.94
CA ALA A 186 12.19 -13.03 -16.84
C ALA A 186 13.71 -13.10 -16.83
N VAL A 187 14.25 -14.30 -16.59
CA VAL A 187 15.68 -14.57 -16.52
C VAL A 187 16.01 -15.68 -17.51
N TYR A 188 16.88 -15.39 -18.47
CA TYR A 188 17.36 -16.34 -19.46
C TYR A 188 18.87 -16.51 -19.31
N HIS A 189 19.32 -17.77 -19.28
CA HIS A 189 20.74 -18.11 -19.34
C HIS A 189 21.06 -18.60 -20.75
N GLY A 190 21.94 -17.90 -21.46
CA GLY A 190 22.29 -18.22 -22.85
C GLY A 190 23.12 -19.50 -22.97
N LYS A 191 23.03 -20.18 -24.11
CA LYS A 191 23.85 -21.39 -24.38
C LYS A 191 25.31 -21.05 -24.66
N ASN A 192 25.54 -19.87 -25.20
CA ASN A 192 26.86 -19.36 -25.56
C ASN A 192 27.47 -18.47 -24.47
N SER A 193 26.87 -18.45 -23.28
CA SER A 193 27.33 -17.60 -22.17
C SER A 193 28.71 -18.03 -21.67
N GLU A 194 29.57 -17.05 -21.43
CA GLU A 194 30.96 -17.29 -21.03
C GLU A 194 31.11 -17.64 -19.55
N ARG A 195 30.08 -17.40 -18.74
CA ARG A 195 30.03 -17.62 -17.30
C ARG A 195 28.73 -18.30 -16.91
N ASP A 196 28.77 -19.01 -15.80
CA ASP A 196 27.58 -19.57 -15.18
C ASP A 196 26.68 -18.47 -14.63
N LEU A 197 25.38 -18.68 -14.75
CA LEU A 197 24.37 -17.89 -14.07
C LEU A 197 23.81 -18.71 -12.90
N TYR A 198 23.70 -18.10 -11.73
CA TYR A 198 23.21 -18.76 -10.53
C TYR A 198 21.89 -18.15 -10.10
N PHE A 199 21.03 -18.96 -9.48
CA PHE A 199 19.82 -18.48 -8.84
C PHE A 199 19.64 -19.13 -7.47
N HIS A 200 18.97 -18.41 -6.58
CA HIS A 200 18.61 -18.89 -5.26
C HIS A 200 17.20 -18.44 -4.92
N ARG A 201 16.40 -19.35 -4.39
CA ARG A 201 15.09 -19.03 -3.84
C ARG A 201 15.11 -19.25 -2.34
N MET A 202 15.04 -18.15 -1.61
CA MET A 202 15.03 -18.13 -0.16
C MET A 202 13.57 -18.09 0.32
N LEU A 203 13.21 -18.98 1.23
CA LEU A 203 11.97 -18.88 2.00
C LEU A 203 12.22 -17.99 3.23
N PRO A 204 11.16 -17.44 3.84
CA PRO A 204 11.32 -16.62 5.03
C PRO A 204 12.09 -17.34 6.15
N SER A 205 13.11 -16.68 6.69
CA SER A 205 13.99 -17.17 7.77
C SER A 205 13.88 -16.26 8.99
N GLU A 206 13.86 -16.81 10.21
CA GLU A 206 13.83 -16.05 11.47
C GLU A 206 15.01 -15.07 11.59
N GLU A 207 16.17 -15.45 11.05
CA GLU A 207 17.33 -14.59 10.90
C GLU A 207 17.53 -14.26 9.41
N PRO A 208 17.34 -13.00 8.97
CA PRO A 208 17.59 -12.61 7.59
C PRO A 208 19.09 -12.67 7.28
N PRO A 209 19.51 -13.38 6.22
CA PRO A 209 20.93 -13.59 5.93
C PRO A 209 21.61 -12.35 5.38
N VAL A 210 22.93 -12.32 5.49
CA VAL A 210 23.81 -11.35 4.84
C VAL A 210 24.64 -12.08 3.80
N PHE A 211 24.42 -11.78 2.53
CA PHE A 211 25.16 -12.40 1.45
C PHE A 211 26.39 -11.57 1.09
N GLU A 212 27.57 -12.17 1.08
CA GLU A 212 28.83 -11.52 0.75
C GLU A 212 29.52 -12.14 -0.46
N SER A 213 30.21 -11.30 -1.22
CA SER A 213 31.18 -11.69 -2.24
C SER A 213 32.27 -10.62 -2.37
N ASP A 214 33.24 -10.83 -3.25
CA ASP A 214 34.25 -9.82 -3.60
C ASP A 214 33.65 -8.55 -4.23
N LEU A 215 32.41 -8.63 -4.73
CA LEU A 215 31.77 -7.56 -5.51
C LEU A 215 30.67 -6.82 -4.77
N VAL A 216 29.94 -7.52 -3.88
CA VAL A 216 28.77 -6.97 -3.19
C VAL A 216 28.61 -7.57 -1.81
N SER A 217 28.11 -6.74 -0.90
CA SER A 217 27.51 -7.12 0.38
C SER A 217 26.01 -6.82 0.28
N LEU A 218 25.17 -7.83 0.48
CA LEU A 218 23.72 -7.75 0.39
C LEU A 218 23.13 -8.16 1.75
N SER A 219 22.64 -7.18 2.52
CA SER A 219 21.95 -7.44 3.80
C SER A 219 20.44 -7.29 3.65
N LEU A 220 19.70 -8.24 4.22
CA LEU A 220 18.24 -8.27 4.28
C LEU A 220 17.70 -7.97 5.70
N GLU A 221 18.51 -7.38 6.57
CA GLU A 221 18.22 -7.19 8.00
C GLU A 221 17.31 -5.99 8.33
N ASP A 222 16.73 -5.33 7.33
CA ASP A 222 15.85 -4.18 7.60
C ASP A 222 14.62 -4.63 8.41
N PRO A 223 14.39 -4.12 9.62
CA PRO A 223 13.31 -4.58 10.49
C PRO A 223 11.91 -4.28 9.94
N ARG A 224 11.79 -3.42 8.91
CA ARG A 224 10.53 -3.15 8.18
C ARG A 224 10.19 -4.29 7.20
N ASP A 225 11.16 -5.13 6.89
CA ASP A 225 11.04 -6.23 5.93
C ASP A 225 10.76 -7.55 6.67
N SER A 226 9.50 -7.78 7.05
CA SER A 226 9.09 -9.03 7.68
C SER A 226 9.28 -10.26 6.78
N LEU A 227 10.07 -11.25 7.18
CA LEU A 227 10.02 -12.65 6.69
C LEU A 227 9.63 -12.81 5.19
N ARG A 228 10.54 -12.46 4.28
CA ARG A 228 10.29 -12.33 2.82
C ARG A 228 10.77 -13.55 2.03
N THR A 229 9.94 -14.05 1.12
CA THR A 229 10.40 -14.93 0.04
C THR A 229 11.19 -14.10 -0.97
N LEU A 230 12.41 -14.51 -1.27
CA LEU A 230 13.28 -13.85 -2.25
C LEU A 230 13.65 -14.83 -3.36
N PHE A 231 13.54 -14.40 -4.60
CA PHE A 231 14.23 -15.01 -5.73
C PHE A 231 15.36 -14.09 -6.17
N LEU A 232 16.59 -14.60 -6.13
CA LEU A 232 17.81 -13.88 -6.43
C LEU A 232 18.52 -14.56 -7.58
N VAL A 233 19.04 -13.76 -8.52
CA VAL A 233 19.89 -14.22 -9.63
C VAL A 233 21.17 -13.42 -9.69
N SER A 234 22.29 -14.10 -9.88
CA SER A 234 23.61 -13.47 -9.97
C SER A 234 24.53 -14.22 -10.93
N SER A 235 25.45 -13.49 -11.57
CA SER A 235 26.52 -14.06 -12.40
C SER A 235 27.79 -14.42 -11.60
N PHE A 236 27.67 -14.47 -10.27
CA PHE A 236 28.73 -14.76 -9.30
C PHE A 236 28.09 -15.39 -8.06
N GLN A 237 28.87 -16.16 -7.29
CA GLN A 237 28.38 -16.81 -6.06
C GLN A 237 28.46 -15.84 -4.87
N LEU A 238 27.49 -15.93 -3.95
CA LEU A 238 27.59 -15.34 -2.63
C LEU A 238 27.81 -16.47 -1.60
N ASP A 239 28.56 -16.17 -0.55
CA ASP A 239 29.10 -17.12 0.42
C ASP A 239 28.07 -17.88 1.26
N GLU A 240 26.91 -17.30 1.56
CA GLU A 240 25.89 -17.91 2.45
C GLU A 240 24.69 -18.56 1.75
N ALA A 241 24.53 -18.42 0.42
CA ALA A 241 23.38 -19.03 -0.26
C ALA A 241 23.74 -20.34 -0.97
N THR A 242 22.88 -21.35 -0.81
CA THR A 242 22.85 -22.53 -1.70
C THR A 242 22.34 -22.11 -3.07
N PHE A 243 23.21 -21.45 -3.83
CA PHE A 243 22.96 -21.06 -5.21
C PHE A 243 22.94 -22.28 -6.11
N GLN A 244 21.88 -22.39 -6.89
CA GLN A 244 21.76 -23.40 -7.92
C GLN A 244 22.30 -22.84 -9.24
N PRO A 245 23.21 -23.55 -9.94
CA PRO A 245 23.58 -23.17 -11.30
C PRO A 245 22.35 -23.31 -12.21
N MET A 246 22.08 -22.29 -13.01
CA MET A 246 21.04 -22.30 -14.02
C MET A 246 21.56 -23.04 -15.26
N GLU A 247 20.75 -23.91 -15.86
CA GLU A 247 21.17 -24.65 -17.06
C GLU A 247 21.24 -23.73 -18.29
N PRO A 248 22.29 -23.82 -19.14
CA PRO A 248 22.37 -23.05 -20.38
C PRO A 248 21.19 -23.32 -21.32
N GLY A 249 20.56 -22.25 -21.78
CA GLY A 249 19.34 -22.28 -22.59
C GLY A 249 18.04 -22.43 -21.78
N ARG A 250 18.06 -22.19 -20.46
CA ARG A 250 16.86 -22.16 -19.59
C ARG A 250 16.28 -20.76 -19.49
N LEU A 251 14.95 -20.66 -19.42
CA LEU A 251 14.21 -19.44 -19.08
C LEU A 251 13.38 -19.70 -17.82
N ILE A 252 13.49 -18.81 -16.84
CA ILE A 252 12.66 -18.79 -15.63
C ILE A 252 11.91 -17.46 -15.58
N ILE A 253 10.59 -17.52 -15.36
CA ILE A 253 9.75 -16.34 -15.13
C ILE A 253 9.27 -16.38 -13.69
N VAL A 254 9.56 -15.30 -12.97
CA VAL A 254 9.32 -15.15 -11.53
C VAL A 254 8.36 -14.00 -11.29
N ARG A 255 7.47 -14.17 -10.31
CA ARG A 255 6.60 -13.12 -9.80
C ARG A 255 6.54 -13.25 -8.29
N ARG A 256 6.81 -12.15 -7.58
CA ARG A 256 6.72 -12.09 -6.12
C ARG A 256 7.50 -13.21 -5.43
N GLY A 257 8.76 -13.42 -5.82
CA GLY A 257 9.65 -14.45 -5.26
C GLY A 257 9.27 -15.90 -5.62
N ALA A 258 8.22 -16.12 -6.42
CA ALA A 258 7.76 -17.44 -6.85
C ALA A 258 8.03 -17.68 -8.33
N VAL A 259 8.52 -18.87 -8.67
CA VAL A 259 8.70 -19.31 -10.06
C VAL A 259 7.32 -19.61 -10.66
N HIS A 260 6.90 -18.78 -11.61
CA HIS A 260 5.61 -18.88 -12.30
C HIS A 260 5.69 -19.72 -13.57
N TRP A 261 6.84 -19.72 -14.24
CA TRP A 261 7.08 -20.52 -15.43
C TRP A 261 8.55 -20.90 -15.55
N ASP A 262 8.82 -22.10 -16.04
CA ASP A 262 10.16 -22.63 -16.26
C ASP A 262 10.18 -23.42 -17.57
N SER A 263 11.23 -23.25 -18.37
CA SER A 263 11.39 -23.99 -19.62
C SER A 263 11.73 -25.47 -19.40
N LEU A 264 12.15 -25.88 -18.20
CA LEU A 264 12.43 -27.28 -17.90
C LEU A 264 11.12 -28.11 -17.73
N PRO A 265 11.09 -29.37 -18.20
CA PRO A 265 9.93 -30.26 -18.05
C PRO A 265 9.57 -30.55 -16.58
N ALA A 266 8.30 -30.83 -16.30
CA ALA A 266 7.81 -31.03 -14.93
C ALA A 266 8.37 -32.28 -14.19
N ASP A 267 8.96 -33.25 -14.88
CA ASP A 267 9.45 -34.52 -14.30
C ASP A 267 10.75 -34.40 -13.48
N THR A 268 11.43 -33.26 -13.51
CA THR A 268 12.60 -32.98 -12.66
C THR A 268 12.25 -32.34 -11.30
N LYS A 269 10.97 -32.03 -11.03
CA LYS A 269 10.51 -31.29 -9.83
C LYS A 269 10.55 -32.08 -8.51
N THR A 270 10.77 -33.40 -8.54
CA THR A 270 10.56 -34.30 -7.38
C THR A 270 11.78 -34.58 -6.52
N LYS A 271 12.97 -34.01 -6.82
CA LYS A 271 14.18 -34.22 -6.00
C LYS A 271 14.53 -33.07 -5.05
N GLU A 272 13.97 -31.88 -5.23
CA GLU A 272 14.38 -30.68 -4.46
C GLU A 272 13.58 -30.46 -3.16
N ALA A 273 12.42 -31.11 -3.01
CA ALA A 273 11.55 -30.94 -1.84
C ALA A 273 11.91 -31.82 -0.63
N ALA A 274 12.91 -32.71 -0.75
CA ALA A 274 13.13 -33.82 0.22
C ALA A 274 14.36 -33.68 1.12
N THR A 275 15.11 -32.57 1.08
CA THR A 275 16.40 -32.43 1.81
C THR A 275 16.40 -31.40 2.95
N ILE A 276 15.24 -30.86 3.36
CA ILE A 276 15.18 -29.73 4.33
C ILE A 276 14.83 -30.17 5.77
N ASP A 277 14.38 -31.40 6.01
CA ASP A 277 13.72 -31.78 7.27
C ASP A 277 14.58 -32.48 8.34
N GLU A 278 15.91 -32.58 8.20
CA GLU A 278 16.74 -33.23 9.21
C GLU A 278 17.98 -32.41 9.56
N ASN A 279 17.99 -31.85 10.79
CA ASN A 279 19.06 -31.18 11.56
C ASN A 279 18.66 -29.73 11.93
N ILE A 280 18.46 -29.28 13.18
CA ILE A 280 19.03 -29.65 14.48
C ILE A 280 18.10 -29.17 15.61
N LEU A 281 17.93 -30.04 16.61
CA LEU A 281 17.44 -29.75 17.96
C LEU A 281 18.64 -29.46 18.88
N ILE A 282 18.40 -28.71 19.97
CA ILE A 282 19.25 -28.52 21.18
C ILE A 282 20.30 -27.39 20.99
N GLU A 283 20.48 -26.37 21.85
CA GLU A 283 20.38 -26.26 23.31
C GLU A 283 20.11 -24.80 23.76
N ASN A 284 19.40 -24.63 24.88
CA ASN A 284 19.22 -23.37 25.59
C ASN A 284 20.51 -23.00 26.34
N GLU A 285 20.92 -21.73 26.30
CA GLU A 285 21.32 -20.91 27.46
C GLU A 285 21.80 -19.52 27.00
N GLU A 286 21.58 -18.50 27.85
CA GLU A 286 21.99 -17.08 27.71
C GLU A 286 21.00 -16.07 27.10
N VAL A 287 19.76 -16.14 27.58
CA VAL A 287 18.90 -14.95 27.71
C VAL A 287 19.24 -14.27 29.05
N GLU A 288 20.20 -13.35 29.07
CA GLU A 288 20.36 -12.30 30.09
C GLU A 288 21.65 -11.50 29.82
N LYS A 289 21.62 -10.58 28.83
CA LYS A 289 22.54 -9.41 28.70
C LYS A 289 22.37 -8.67 27.37
N ALA A 290 21.21 -8.07 27.11
CA ALA A 290 21.11 -7.07 26.04
C ALA A 290 20.07 -5.96 26.31
N THR A 291 19.68 -5.76 27.57
CA THR A 291 18.69 -4.73 27.97
C THR A 291 19.32 -3.58 28.78
N GLU A 292 20.62 -3.36 28.67
CA GLU A 292 21.31 -2.21 29.26
C GLU A 292 22.42 -1.71 28.33
N LEU A 293 22.06 -1.03 27.24
CA LEU A 293 22.99 -0.15 26.49
C LEU A 293 22.29 0.84 25.53
N PHE A 294 20.96 0.97 25.59
CA PHE A 294 20.16 1.85 24.71
C PHE A 294 19.74 3.19 25.33
N VAL A 295 20.41 3.63 26.40
CA VAL A 295 20.17 4.95 27.03
C VAL A 295 21.50 5.63 27.36
N SER A 296 22.35 5.85 26.35
CA SER A 296 23.46 6.81 26.45
C SER A 296 24.17 7.00 25.11
N GLN A 297 23.48 7.52 24.08
CA GLN A 297 24.16 8.13 22.92
C GLN A 297 23.26 9.00 22.03
N GLN A 298 22.19 9.59 22.58
CA GLN A 298 21.50 10.72 21.97
C GLN A 298 21.80 11.99 22.74
N GLN A 299 23.05 12.45 22.65
CA GLN A 299 23.45 13.82 22.97
C GLN A 299 24.87 14.02 22.46
N GLU A 300 24.97 14.47 21.21
CA GLU A 300 26.04 15.31 20.64
C GLU A 300 26.09 15.10 19.12
N GLN A 301 25.47 16.04 18.39
CA GLN A 301 25.99 16.68 17.18
C GLN A 301 24.87 17.47 16.52
N SER A 302 24.49 18.56 17.19
CA SER A 302 23.96 19.75 16.53
C SER A 302 25.10 20.77 16.51
N GLN A 303 25.18 21.57 15.43
CA GLN A 303 26.26 22.50 15.05
C GLN A 303 27.32 21.79 14.19
N THR A 304 27.53 22.11 12.91
CA THR A 304 27.67 23.43 12.28
C THR A 304 27.59 23.23 10.77
N SER A 305 26.81 24.03 10.05
CA SER A 305 27.23 24.74 8.82
C SER A 305 26.02 25.43 8.17
N ALA A 306 25.77 26.66 8.60
CA ALA A 306 25.06 27.64 7.78
C ALA A 306 26.13 28.54 7.15
N GLN A 307 26.18 28.64 5.83
CA GLN A 307 26.40 29.91 5.16
C GLN A 307 26.14 29.88 3.64
N MET A 308 25.39 30.90 3.21
CA MET A 308 25.14 31.41 1.86
C MET A 308 24.07 30.68 1.02
N VAL A 309 22.90 31.31 0.82
CA VAL A 309 22.62 32.18 -0.35
C VAL A 309 21.19 32.77 -0.28
N ALA A 310 21.13 34.08 -0.53
CA ALA A 310 20.05 34.95 -1.06
C ALA A 310 18.72 35.15 -0.31
N GLU A 311 18.42 36.44 -0.11
CA GLU A 311 17.20 37.03 0.44
C GLU A 311 16.01 36.91 -0.54
N GLU A 312 14.88 36.42 -0.02
CA GLU A 312 13.54 36.66 -0.57
C GLU A 312 12.62 37.17 0.55
N PRO A 313 11.58 37.98 0.23
CA PRO A 313 10.88 38.78 1.23
C PRO A 313 10.10 37.88 2.19
N THR A 314 10.49 37.92 3.46
CA THR A 314 9.84 37.19 4.56
C THR A 314 8.62 37.97 5.04
N THR A 315 7.42 37.52 4.68
CA THR A 315 6.27 37.65 5.56
C THR A 315 6.46 36.66 6.70
N THR A 316 6.96 37.15 7.83
CA THR A 316 7.12 36.35 9.04
C THR A 316 5.77 36.17 9.72
N GLU A 317 5.12 35.02 9.53
CA GLU A 317 4.04 34.59 10.43
C GLU A 317 4.67 34.03 11.72
N SER A 318 4.44 34.72 12.84
CA SER A 318 4.84 34.21 14.16
C SER A 318 3.81 33.20 14.64
N PHE A 319 4.17 31.91 14.70
CA PHE A 319 3.36 30.91 15.40
C PHE A 319 3.65 31.01 16.90
N SER A 320 2.91 31.84 17.64
CA SER A 320 3.08 32.03 19.09
C SER A 320 2.41 30.96 19.95
N ASN A 321 1.83 29.91 19.37
CA ASN A 321 1.24 28.78 20.11
C ASN A 321 1.65 27.47 19.44
N ILE A 322 2.73 26.83 19.93
CA ILE A 322 2.97 25.41 19.63
C ILE A 322 1.96 24.63 20.50
N ILE A 323 0.77 24.42 19.94
CA ILE A 323 -0.28 23.60 20.54
C ILE A 323 0.13 22.14 20.44
N ASN A 324 -0.12 21.36 21.49
CA ASN A 324 0.02 19.91 21.49
C ASN A 324 -0.73 19.32 20.28
N ILE A 325 0.01 18.74 19.32
CA ILE A 325 -0.50 18.32 17.99
C ILE A 325 -1.69 17.35 18.06
N LYS A 326 -1.92 16.69 19.20
CA LYS A 326 -2.95 15.66 19.36
C LYS A 326 -4.31 16.18 19.83
N SER A 327 -4.44 17.40 20.34
CA SER A 327 -5.75 18.00 20.66
C SER A 327 -5.70 19.52 20.63
N LEU A 328 -6.51 20.12 19.74
CA LEU A 328 -6.79 21.55 19.79
C LEU A 328 -7.71 21.76 21.00
N THR A 329 -7.12 22.01 22.17
CA THR A 329 -7.89 22.35 23.38
C THR A 329 -8.23 23.83 23.45
N HIS A 330 -7.65 24.65 22.57
CA HIS A 330 -7.78 26.10 22.56
C HIS A 330 -7.95 26.62 21.11
N ALA A 331 -8.75 27.67 20.93
CA ALA A 331 -8.89 28.40 19.67
C ALA A 331 -7.59 29.16 19.32
N SER A 332 -7.52 29.72 18.11
CA SER A 332 -6.35 30.47 17.62
C SER A 332 -5.99 31.70 18.47
N ASP A 333 -6.96 32.22 19.24
CA ASP A 333 -6.82 33.30 20.21
C ASP A 333 -6.43 32.83 21.64
N GLY A 334 -6.27 31.52 21.86
CA GLY A 334 -5.90 30.93 23.14
C GLY A 334 -7.06 30.68 24.11
N VAL A 335 -8.32 30.86 23.69
CA VAL A 335 -9.50 30.53 24.52
C VAL A 335 -9.75 29.01 24.50
N PRO A 336 -9.96 28.33 25.64
CA PRO A 336 -10.29 26.91 25.66
C PRO A 336 -11.56 26.63 24.85
N LEU A 337 -11.53 25.62 23.98
CA LEU A 337 -12.71 25.22 23.22
C LEU A 337 -13.74 24.61 24.18
N GLU A 338 -15.02 24.98 24.02
CA GLU A 338 -16.11 24.34 24.75
C GLU A 338 -16.15 22.85 24.39
N TYR A 339 -16.35 21.98 25.37
CA TYR A 339 -16.45 20.54 25.11
C TYR A 339 -17.66 19.95 25.82
N ARG A 340 -18.17 18.85 25.28
CA ARG A 340 -19.21 18.04 25.90
C ARG A 340 -18.61 16.69 26.27
N SER A 341 -18.95 16.20 27.46
CA SER A 341 -18.45 14.91 27.93
C SER A 341 -19.54 13.85 27.88
N TYR A 342 -19.19 12.65 27.45
CA TYR A 342 -20.12 11.54 27.32
C TYR A 342 -19.59 10.27 27.98
N ASP A 343 -20.48 9.61 28.71
CA ASP A 343 -20.34 8.22 29.13
C ASP A 343 -21.11 7.33 28.15
N ILE A 344 -20.40 6.37 27.57
CA ILE A 344 -20.89 5.46 26.54
C ILE A 344 -20.81 4.03 27.07
N SER A 345 -21.90 3.28 26.90
CA SER A 345 -21.91 1.83 27.10
C SER A 345 -22.49 1.14 25.87
N HIS A 346 -21.73 0.21 25.31
CA HIS A 346 -22.15 -0.67 24.23
C HIS A 346 -22.14 -2.11 24.75
N LEU A 347 -23.27 -2.79 24.64
CA LEU A 347 -23.43 -4.20 24.95
C LEU A 347 -23.89 -4.94 23.70
N THR A 348 -23.11 -5.93 23.27
CA THR A 348 -23.50 -6.89 22.24
C THR A 348 -23.53 -8.29 22.86
N GLU A 349 -24.63 -9.01 22.67
CA GLU A 349 -24.86 -10.33 23.24
C GLU A 349 -25.29 -11.30 22.14
N TYR A 350 -24.48 -12.33 21.94
CA TYR A 350 -24.78 -13.45 21.05
C TYR A 350 -25.20 -14.68 21.85
N HIS A 351 -26.29 -15.31 21.40
CA HIS A 351 -26.69 -16.64 21.87
C HIS A 351 -26.70 -17.62 20.70
N TYR A 352 -26.08 -18.77 20.92
CA TYR A 352 -25.92 -19.83 19.93
C TYR A 352 -26.69 -21.07 20.38
N SER A 353 -27.43 -21.70 19.47
CA SER A 353 -28.17 -22.92 19.79
C SER A 353 -27.27 -24.13 20.03
N LEU A 354 -26.04 -24.09 19.50
CA LEU A 354 -25.00 -25.10 19.69
C LEU A 354 -23.70 -24.41 20.13
N PRO A 355 -22.83 -25.09 20.90
CA PRO A 355 -21.53 -24.53 21.26
C PRO A 355 -20.74 -24.12 20.01
N VAL A 356 -20.22 -22.90 20.01
CA VAL A 356 -19.18 -22.46 19.07
C VAL A 356 -17.86 -23.00 19.60
N GLU A 357 -17.20 -23.86 18.85
CA GLU A 357 -15.94 -24.50 19.28
C GLU A 357 -14.71 -23.65 18.95
N ARG A 358 -14.75 -22.94 17.81
CA ARG A 358 -13.68 -22.06 17.37
C ARG A 358 -14.24 -20.88 16.59
N SER A 359 -13.84 -19.66 16.98
CA SER A 359 -14.22 -18.43 16.30
C SER A 359 -13.15 -17.36 16.42
N THR A 360 -13.08 -16.51 15.40
CA THR A 360 -12.23 -15.32 15.38
C THR A 360 -13.12 -14.09 15.25
N HIS A 361 -12.82 -13.05 16.02
CA HIS A 361 -13.57 -11.80 16.04
C HIS A 361 -12.64 -10.60 15.81
N ALA A 362 -13.17 -9.54 15.22
CA ALA A 362 -12.55 -8.24 15.12
C ALA A 362 -13.47 -7.18 15.75
N PHE A 363 -12.94 -6.45 16.74
CA PHE A 363 -13.65 -5.40 17.46
C PHE A 363 -13.04 -4.03 17.17
N ARG A 364 -13.89 -3.08 16.80
CA ARG A 364 -13.59 -1.66 16.59
C ARG A 364 -14.54 -0.83 17.45
N LEU A 365 -14.41 -0.98 18.77
CA LEU A 365 -15.33 -0.41 19.76
C LEU A 365 -14.71 0.73 20.59
N LYS A 366 -13.37 0.88 20.55
CA LYS A 366 -12.69 2.00 21.22
C LYS A 366 -12.89 3.27 20.39
N PRO A 367 -13.43 4.36 20.98
CA PRO A 367 -13.54 5.64 20.30
C PRO A 367 -12.20 6.14 19.74
N MET A 368 -12.25 6.87 18.63
CA MET A 368 -11.07 7.47 18.01
C MET A 368 -10.55 8.65 18.85
N GLU A 369 -9.25 8.91 18.78
CA GLU A 369 -8.64 10.08 19.39
C GLU A 369 -8.10 11.00 18.28
N ASP A 370 -8.53 12.26 18.28
CA ASP A 370 -8.16 13.23 17.25
C ASP A 370 -8.27 14.67 17.77
N SER A 371 -8.11 15.64 16.87
CA SER A 371 -8.06 17.06 17.21
C SER A 371 -9.30 17.61 17.91
N ILE A 372 -10.47 16.95 17.78
CA ILE A 372 -11.72 17.39 18.39
C ILE A 372 -12.39 16.32 19.27
N GLN A 373 -11.76 15.16 19.45
CA GLN A 373 -12.26 14.09 20.32
C GLN A 373 -11.13 13.50 21.18
N GLU A 374 -11.31 13.54 22.49
CA GLU A 374 -10.38 12.99 23.49
C GLU A 374 -11.04 11.82 24.22
N VAL A 375 -10.30 10.71 24.34
CA VAL A 375 -10.75 9.52 25.09
C VAL A 375 -10.16 9.55 26.48
N ILE A 376 -10.99 9.77 27.50
CA ILE A 376 -10.55 9.78 28.91
C ILE A 376 -10.31 8.36 29.38
N GLN A 377 -11.25 7.45 29.08
CA GLN A 377 -11.17 6.05 29.47
C GLN A 377 -11.92 5.18 28.47
N ALA A 378 -11.41 4.00 28.18
CA ALA A 378 -12.11 2.99 27.41
C ALA A 378 -11.78 1.58 27.93
N THR A 379 -12.80 0.73 28.09
CA THR A 379 -12.64 -0.67 28.49
C THR A 379 -13.48 -1.58 27.60
N LEU A 380 -12.97 -2.78 27.34
CA LEU A 380 -13.67 -3.84 26.62
C LEU A 380 -13.63 -5.12 27.48
N GLU A 381 -14.81 -5.61 27.87
CA GLU A 381 -14.99 -6.85 28.63
C GLU A 381 -15.63 -7.91 27.71
N LEU A 382 -15.05 -9.11 27.68
CA LEU A 382 -15.55 -10.26 26.91
C LEU A 382 -15.88 -11.41 27.87
N SER A 383 -16.98 -12.14 27.65
CA SER A 383 -17.35 -13.28 28.52
C SER A 383 -16.61 -14.58 28.23
N ALA A 384 -15.94 -14.68 27.09
CA ALA A 384 -15.19 -15.86 26.67
C ALA A 384 -13.70 -15.53 26.63
N ASN A 385 -12.87 -16.46 27.11
CA ASN A 385 -11.42 -16.31 27.08
C ASN A 385 -10.87 -16.67 25.71
N GLY A 386 -9.87 -15.92 25.28
CA GLY A 386 -9.23 -16.05 23.98
C GLY A 386 -7.94 -15.24 23.91
N GLU A 387 -7.23 -15.40 22.80
CA GLU A 387 -6.00 -14.66 22.51
C GLU A 387 -6.36 -13.33 21.85
N LEU A 388 -5.70 -12.26 22.29
CA LEU A 388 -6.00 -10.90 21.90
C LEU A 388 -4.78 -10.26 21.23
N LEU A 389 -4.98 -9.70 20.05
CA LEU A 389 -4.02 -8.87 19.34
C LEU A 389 -4.63 -7.49 19.10
N GLN A 390 -4.03 -6.45 19.68
CA GLN A 390 -4.44 -5.07 19.45
C GLN A 390 -3.50 -4.40 18.46
N PHE A 391 -4.07 -3.67 17.51
CA PHE A 391 -3.30 -2.90 16.53
C PHE A 391 -4.13 -1.72 16.01
N GLU A 392 -3.43 -0.78 15.40
CA GLU A 392 -4.05 0.29 14.62
C GLU A 392 -4.14 -0.18 13.16
N ASP A 393 -5.34 -0.17 12.58
CA ASP A 393 -5.52 -0.54 11.17
C ASP A 393 -5.12 0.61 10.21
N VAL A 394 -5.17 0.35 8.90
CA VAL A 394 -4.78 1.33 7.87
C VAL A 394 -5.63 2.60 7.86
N PHE A 395 -6.75 2.63 8.57
CA PHE A 395 -7.64 3.78 8.71
C PHE A 395 -7.47 4.50 10.06
N ALA A 396 -6.41 4.15 10.81
CA ALA A 396 -6.18 4.60 12.17
C ALA A 396 -7.26 4.14 13.17
N ASN A 397 -8.01 3.08 12.87
CA ASN A 397 -8.96 2.53 13.82
C ASN A 397 -8.23 1.66 14.83
N HIS A 398 -8.61 1.80 16.10
CA HIS A 398 -8.19 0.87 17.15
C HIS A 398 -8.93 -0.47 16.96
N SER A 399 -8.20 -1.45 16.44
CA SER A 399 -8.72 -2.77 16.12
C SER A 399 -8.20 -3.81 17.10
N ILE A 400 -9.08 -4.71 17.51
CA ILE A 400 -8.75 -5.85 18.35
C ILE A 400 -9.13 -7.12 17.60
N HIS A 401 -8.15 -7.94 17.26
CA HIS A 401 -8.37 -9.31 16.81
C HIS A 401 -8.44 -10.23 18.03
N TYR A 402 -9.44 -11.11 18.07
CA TYR A 402 -9.71 -11.96 19.22
C TYR A 402 -10.04 -13.40 18.79
N ASP A 403 -9.18 -14.33 19.16
CA ASP A 403 -9.29 -15.74 18.83
C ASP A 403 -9.79 -16.55 20.02
N ILE A 404 -10.97 -17.15 19.87
CA ILE A 404 -11.58 -18.01 20.89
C ILE A 404 -11.48 -19.46 20.42
N THR A 405 -10.71 -20.25 21.16
CA THR A 405 -10.46 -21.68 20.91
C THR A 405 -11.17 -22.61 21.90
N HIS A 406 -11.91 -22.04 22.84
CA HIS A 406 -12.66 -22.79 23.86
C HIS A 406 -14.16 -22.74 23.56
N PRO A 407 -14.91 -23.86 23.74
CA PRO A 407 -16.33 -23.89 23.46
C PRO A 407 -17.16 -22.89 24.30
N TYR A 408 -18.05 -22.14 23.65
CA TYR A 408 -19.02 -21.26 24.32
C TYR A 408 -20.39 -21.27 23.62
N THR A 409 -21.45 -21.03 24.37
CA THR A 409 -22.84 -20.89 23.84
C THR A 409 -23.35 -19.45 23.91
N LYS A 410 -22.65 -18.59 24.65
CA LYS A 410 -22.96 -17.17 24.83
C LYS A 410 -21.69 -16.34 24.78
N LEU A 411 -21.71 -15.28 23.96
CA LEU A 411 -20.63 -14.29 23.88
C LEU A 411 -21.19 -12.92 24.23
N LEU A 412 -20.76 -12.39 25.38
CA LEU A 412 -21.06 -11.04 25.83
C LEU A 412 -19.86 -10.14 25.53
N ILE A 413 -20.12 -9.03 24.84
CA ILE A 413 -19.15 -8.01 24.50
C ILE A 413 -19.64 -6.71 25.11
N LYS A 414 -18.87 -6.15 26.04
CA LYS A 414 -19.24 -4.94 26.77
C LYS A 414 -18.13 -3.91 26.67
N ALA A 415 -18.36 -2.89 25.86
CA ALA A 415 -17.48 -1.74 25.77
C ALA A 415 -18.04 -0.59 26.61
N LYS A 416 -17.17 0.05 27.39
CA LYS A 416 -17.46 1.30 28.08
C LYS A 416 -16.44 2.34 27.70
N SER A 417 -16.87 3.58 27.52
CA SER A 417 -15.95 4.66 27.21
C SER A 417 -16.42 5.98 27.80
N GLN A 418 -15.48 6.82 28.18
CA GLN A 418 -15.70 8.19 28.56
C GLN A 418 -14.90 9.09 27.62
N VAL A 419 -15.59 10.04 26.97
CA VAL A 419 -15.00 10.88 25.94
C VAL A 419 -15.35 12.35 26.15
N LYS A 420 -14.49 13.24 25.64
CA LYS A 420 -14.78 14.66 25.46
C LYS A 420 -14.81 14.97 23.97
N VAL A 421 -15.82 15.70 23.53
CA VAL A 421 -15.95 16.17 22.15
C VAL A 421 -15.91 17.69 22.15
N TYR A 422 -14.84 18.25 21.59
CA TYR A 422 -14.58 19.68 21.53
C TYR A 422 -15.36 20.35 20.41
N SER A 423 -15.82 21.57 20.64
CA SER A 423 -16.45 22.40 19.63
C SER A 423 -15.37 22.90 18.69
N SER A 424 -15.53 22.70 17.39
CA SER A 424 -14.70 23.41 16.41
C SER A 424 -15.37 24.76 16.10
N PRO A 425 -14.60 25.84 15.90
CA PRO A 425 -15.15 27.05 15.28
C PRO A 425 -15.89 26.68 13.99
N PRO A 426 -17.04 27.31 13.67
CA PRO A 426 -17.71 27.06 12.41
C PRO A 426 -16.72 27.26 11.26
N ASP A 427 -16.68 26.33 10.32
CA ASP A 427 -15.90 26.53 9.10
C ASP A 427 -16.36 27.83 8.43
N ASP A 428 -15.42 28.68 8.01
CA ASP A 428 -15.76 29.82 7.17
C ASP A 428 -16.11 29.30 5.77
N LEU A 429 -17.40 29.01 5.59
CA LEU A 429 -17.98 28.61 4.32
C LEU A 429 -18.38 29.84 3.46
N SER A 430 -18.04 31.06 3.88
CA SER A 430 -18.37 32.30 3.17
C SER A 430 -17.33 32.64 2.08
N PRO A 431 -17.69 33.40 1.01
CA PRO A 431 -16.91 33.40 -0.22
C PRO A 431 -15.91 34.57 -0.33
N ALA A 432 -14.62 34.27 -0.43
CA ALA A 432 -13.65 35.11 -1.16
C ALA A 432 -12.40 34.35 -1.66
N MET A 433 -11.86 33.39 -0.90
CA MET A 433 -10.53 32.85 -1.23
C MET A 433 -10.48 31.55 -2.05
N ARG A 434 -11.62 30.92 -2.39
CA ARG A 434 -11.83 29.97 -3.52
C ARG A 434 -13.21 29.30 -3.38
N ARG A 435 -14.21 29.72 -4.16
CA ARG A 435 -15.46 28.94 -4.31
C ARG A 435 -15.12 27.62 -5.00
N SER A 436 -15.02 26.53 -4.25
CA SER A 436 -14.83 25.20 -4.84
C SER A 436 -16.07 24.81 -5.63
N GLN A 437 -15.87 24.48 -6.91
CA GLN A 437 -16.93 24.06 -7.82
C GLN A 437 -16.74 22.62 -8.25
N ILE A 438 -17.86 21.95 -8.56
CA ILE A 438 -17.87 20.62 -9.17
C ILE A 438 -17.81 20.79 -10.71
N PRO A 439 -16.92 20.07 -11.42
CA PRO A 439 -16.10 18.96 -10.96
C PRO A 439 -14.84 19.39 -10.18
N LEU A 440 -14.54 18.67 -9.10
CA LEU A 440 -13.27 18.83 -8.39
C LEU A 440 -12.13 18.21 -9.18
N VAL A 441 -11.06 18.99 -9.35
CA VAL A 441 -9.81 18.53 -9.96
C VAL A 441 -8.77 18.40 -8.87
N TRP A 442 -8.33 17.16 -8.65
CA TRP A 442 -7.26 16.81 -7.72
C TRP A 442 -5.94 16.72 -8.47
N MET A 443 -4.85 17.20 -7.86
CA MET A 443 -3.51 16.93 -8.39
C MET A 443 -3.27 15.42 -8.44
N PRO A 444 -2.46 14.89 -9.38
CA PRO A 444 -2.27 13.45 -9.54
C PRO A 444 -1.92 12.72 -8.24
N TRP A 445 -0.99 13.27 -7.45
CA TRP A 445 -0.60 12.70 -6.15
C TRP A 445 -1.73 12.73 -5.12
N GLN A 446 -2.54 13.81 -5.06
CA GLN A 446 -3.71 13.89 -4.17
C GLN A 446 -4.73 12.83 -4.55
N ARG A 447 -5.01 12.72 -5.86
CA ARG A 447 -5.91 11.69 -6.39
C ARG A 447 -5.42 10.28 -6.04
N GLN A 448 -4.12 10.02 -6.12
CA GLN A 448 -3.53 8.73 -5.75
C GLN A 448 -3.71 8.43 -4.26
N MET A 449 -3.40 9.40 -3.37
CA MET A 449 -3.61 9.27 -1.93
C MET A 449 -5.09 9.08 -1.56
N MET A 450 -5.99 9.67 -2.33
CA MET A 450 -7.43 9.67 -2.05
C MET A 450 -8.20 8.63 -2.86
N LEU A 451 -7.52 7.85 -3.72
CA LEU A 451 -8.13 6.89 -4.64
C LEU A 451 -9.09 5.93 -3.93
N PRO A 452 -8.74 5.35 -2.75
CA PRO A 452 -9.66 4.44 -2.05
C PRO A 452 -10.99 5.10 -1.64
N TYR A 453 -11.02 6.42 -1.51
CA TYR A 453 -12.20 7.21 -1.15
C TYR A 453 -12.90 7.84 -2.35
N LEU A 454 -12.33 7.72 -3.55
CA LEU A 454 -12.88 8.21 -4.82
C LEU A 454 -13.58 7.11 -5.63
N LEU A 455 -13.25 5.84 -5.40
CA LEU A 455 -13.79 4.72 -6.17
C LEU A 455 -15.24 4.42 -5.78
N PRO A 456 -16.21 4.54 -6.72
CA PRO A 456 -17.59 4.13 -6.46
C PRO A 456 -17.68 2.62 -6.18
N PRO A 457 -18.75 2.15 -5.52
CA PRO A 457 -18.99 0.72 -5.34
C PRO A 457 -19.13 0.02 -6.70
N GLU A 458 -18.81 -1.28 -6.75
CA GLU A 458 -18.99 -2.11 -7.94
C GLU A 458 -20.48 -2.30 -8.22
N LEU A 459 -21.01 -1.57 -9.21
CA LEU A 459 -22.39 -1.65 -9.67
C LEU A 459 -22.44 -1.71 -11.21
N PRO A 460 -23.51 -2.26 -11.81
CA PRO A 460 -23.74 -2.18 -13.23
C PRO A 460 -23.69 -0.72 -13.75
N GLU A 461 -23.08 -0.53 -14.93
CA GLU A 461 -22.90 0.80 -15.53
C GLU A 461 -24.21 1.60 -15.67
N THR A 462 -25.33 0.91 -15.94
CA THR A 462 -26.66 1.54 -16.02
C THR A 462 -27.09 2.14 -14.69
N GLN A 463 -26.82 1.44 -13.58
CA GLN A 463 -27.14 1.89 -12.23
C GLN A 463 -26.24 3.06 -11.80
N LEU A 464 -24.94 2.97 -12.12
CA LEU A 464 -23.98 4.06 -11.87
C LEU A 464 -24.39 5.33 -12.62
N ARG A 465 -24.85 5.20 -13.87
CA ARG A 465 -25.33 6.33 -14.66
C ARG A 465 -26.55 7.01 -14.04
N GLU A 466 -27.55 6.23 -13.61
CA GLU A 466 -28.74 6.79 -12.95
C GLU A 466 -28.40 7.52 -11.64
N LEU A 467 -27.52 6.94 -10.81
CA LEU A 467 -27.04 7.59 -9.60
C LEU A 467 -26.23 8.85 -9.91
N THR A 468 -25.44 8.84 -10.98
CA THR A 468 -24.68 10.00 -11.44
C THR A 468 -25.60 11.10 -11.93
N ASP A 469 -26.64 10.77 -12.71
CA ASP A 469 -27.64 11.73 -13.18
C ASP A 469 -28.41 12.35 -12.01
N PHE A 470 -28.76 11.52 -11.01
CA PHE A 470 -29.35 12.00 -9.77
C PHE A 470 -28.41 12.96 -9.04
N ALA A 471 -27.16 12.59 -8.79
CA ALA A 471 -26.17 13.45 -8.12
C ALA A 471 -25.93 14.76 -8.88
N MET A 472 -25.77 14.70 -10.20
CA MET A 472 -25.55 15.86 -11.07
C MET A 472 -26.75 16.81 -11.13
N SER A 473 -27.96 16.34 -10.82
CA SER A 473 -29.13 17.22 -10.74
C SER A 473 -29.00 18.26 -9.62
N PHE A 474 -28.42 17.87 -8.48
CA PHE A 474 -28.12 18.77 -7.35
C PHE A 474 -27.00 19.74 -7.70
N VAL A 475 -25.96 19.25 -8.38
CA VAL A 475 -24.85 20.09 -8.85
C VAL A 475 -25.37 21.20 -9.76
N LYS A 476 -26.23 20.87 -10.72
CA LYS A 476 -26.84 21.86 -11.64
C LYS A 476 -27.75 22.85 -10.91
N ARG A 477 -28.55 22.38 -9.94
CA ARG A 477 -29.47 23.24 -9.17
C ARG A 477 -28.74 24.26 -8.30
N ASN A 478 -27.56 23.92 -7.80
CA ASN A 478 -26.75 24.78 -6.92
C ASN A 478 -25.58 25.46 -7.64
N ASP A 479 -25.70 25.71 -8.95
CA ASP A 479 -24.69 26.41 -9.75
C ASP A 479 -23.26 25.84 -9.58
N SER A 480 -23.16 24.52 -9.51
CA SER A 480 -21.93 23.75 -9.26
C SER A 480 -21.24 24.04 -7.93
N HIS A 481 -21.86 24.75 -6.98
CA HIS A 481 -21.27 25.05 -5.69
C HIS A 481 -21.14 23.79 -4.84
N LEU A 482 -19.91 23.44 -4.44
CA LEU A 482 -19.60 22.15 -3.80
C LEU A 482 -20.41 21.93 -2.52
N ILE A 483 -20.34 22.88 -1.59
CA ILE A 483 -20.94 22.74 -0.26
C ILE A 483 -22.46 22.72 -0.35
N ASP A 484 -23.04 23.63 -1.12
CA ASP A 484 -24.50 23.69 -1.29
C ASP A 484 -25.01 22.41 -1.94
N SER A 485 -24.30 21.87 -2.94
CA SER A 485 -24.64 20.60 -3.57
C SER A 485 -24.61 19.44 -2.57
N LEU A 486 -23.58 19.36 -1.71
CA LEU A 486 -23.46 18.30 -0.69
C LEU A 486 -24.53 18.42 0.40
N MET A 487 -24.78 19.64 0.90
CA MET A 487 -25.85 19.90 1.88
C MET A 487 -27.22 19.56 1.32
N ASP A 488 -27.46 19.89 0.05
CA ASP A 488 -28.71 19.62 -0.64
C ASP A 488 -28.93 18.11 -0.88
N ILE A 489 -27.89 17.37 -1.31
CA ILE A 489 -27.95 15.90 -1.37
C ILE A 489 -28.24 15.31 0.03
N ASN A 490 -27.54 15.78 1.06
CA ASN A 490 -27.67 15.29 2.43
C ASN A 490 -29.10 15.47 2.95
N LYS A 491 -29.64 16.69 2.78
CA LYS A 491 -31.00 17.04 3.14
C LYS A 491 -32.03 16.23 2.34
N LYS A 492 -31.78 16.02 1.04
CA LYS A 492 -32.72 15.29 0.18
C LYS A 492 -32.81 13.81 0.54
N ILE A 493 -31.72 13.18 0.95
CA ILE A 493 -31.78 11.81 1.47
C ILE A 493 -32.65 11.76 2.73
N TYR A 494 -32.46 12.67 3.67
CA TYR A 494 -33.27 12.76 4.89
C TYR A 494 -34.78 12.95 4.59
N GLU A 495 -35.13 13.81 3.64
CA GLU A 495 -36.53 14.11 3.32
C GLU A 495 -37.23 13.02 2.52
N ASP A 496 -36.54 12.39 1.56
CA ASP A 496 -37.16 11.47 0.59
C ASP A 496 -37.06 9.99 1.00
N PHE A 497 -36.17 9.63 1.92
CA PHE A 497 -35.91 8.24 2.28
C PHE A 497 -36.42 7.93 3.68
N ALA A 498 -37.31 6.95 3.79
CA ALA A 498 -37.90 6.58 5.07
C ALA A 498 -36.97 5.63 5.85
N TYR A 499 -36.71 5.97 7.12
CA TYR A 499 -35.98 5.09 8.04
C TYR A 499 -36.85 3.88 8.42
N VAL A 500 -36.47 2.67 7.97
CA VAL A 500 -37.20 1.43 8.22
C VAL A 500 -36.22 0.29 8.51
N GLN A 501 -36.36 -0.36 9.66
CA GLN A 501 -35.54 -1.53 10.03
C GLN A 501 -36.04 -2.82 9.35
N GLY A 502 -35.14 -3.75 9.07
CA GLY A 502 -35.46 -5.11 8.59
C GLY A 502 -35.80 -5.24 7.11
N ILE A 503 -35.65 -4.17 6.32
CA ILE A 503 -35.88 -4.18 4.86
C ILE A 503 -34.59 -4.28 4.04
N THR A 504 -33.44 -4.06 4.66
CA THR A 504 -32.12 -4.09 4.03
C THR A 504 -31.26 -5.17 4.71
N PHE A 505 -30.30 -5.68 3.94
CA PHE A 505 -29.40 -6.77 4.32
C PHE A 505 -27.95 -6.40 3.97
N ASN A 506 -26.97 -7.21 4.37
CA ASN A 506 -25.55 -6.93 4.13
C ASN A 506 -25.18 -6.76 2.63
N GLU A 507 -25.97 -7.36 1.73
CA GLU A 507 -25.78 -7.30 0.28
C GLU A 507 -26.52 -6.12 -0.38
N THR A 508 -27.33 -5.37 0.38
CA THR A 508 -28.07 -4.22 -0.14
C THR A 508 -27.11 -3.16 -0.66
N THR A 509 -27.28 -2.79 -1.92
CA THR A 509 -26.43 -1.80 -2.59
C THR A 509 -26.98 -0.39 -2.46
N ALA A 510 -26.15 0.62 -2.74
CA ALA A 510 -26.60 2.01 -2.83
C ALA A 510 -27.73 2.20 -3.86
N PHE A 511 -27.70 1.44 -4.97
CA PHE A 511 -28.75 1.50 -5.99
C PHE A 511 -30.07 0.90 -5.51
N ASP A 512 -30.02 -0.17 -4.71
CA ASP A 512 -31.23 -0.77 -4.12
C ASP A 512 -31.92 0.23 -3.20
N VAL A 513 -31.16 0.88 -2.31
CA VAL A 513 -31.65 1.92 -1.40
C VAL A 513 -32.23 3.09 -2.18
N PHE A 514 -31.52 3.54 -3.22
CA PHE A 514 -31.99 4.56 -4.16
C PHE A 514 -33.32 4.18 -4.83
N SER A 515 -33.51 2.91 -5.17
CA SER A 515 -34.73 2.42 -5.83
C SER A 515 -35.91 2.33 -4.87
N ILE A 516 -35.69 1.77 -3.68
CA ILE A 516 -36.77 1.50 -2.71
C ILE A 516 -37.09 2.71 -1.81
N ARG A 517 -36.19 3.72 -1.74
CA ARG A 517 -36.30 4.94 -0.91
C ARG A 517 -36.50 4.66 0.58
N LYS A 518 -35.91 3.57 1.08
CA LYS A 518 -36.01 3.14 2.47
C LYS A 518 -34.71 2.46 2.90
N GLY A 519 -34.36 2.59 4.17
CA GLY A 519 -33.18 1.93 4.73
C GLY A 519 -32.93 2.33 6.18
N VAL A 520 -31.75 2.02 6.68
CA VAL A 520 -31.24 2.48 7.98
C VAL A 520 -30.06 3.45 7.80
N CYS A 521 -29.47 3.94 8.90
CA CYS A 521 -28.37 4.91 8.86
C CYS A 521 -27.16 4.43 8.03
N GLN A 522 -26.82 3.14 8.11
CA GLN A 522 -25.79 2.51 7.27
C GLN A 522 -26.08 2.68 5.77
N ASP A 523 -27.33 2.47 5.37
CA ASP A 523 -27.76 2.52 3.96
C ASP A 523 -27.70 3.95 3.42
N PHE A 524 -28.15 4.91 4.22
CA PHE A 524 -28.12 6.33 3.85
C PHE A 524 -26.69 6.88 3.77
N ALA A 525 -25.82 6.50 4.70
CA ALA A 525 -24.41 6.84 4.64
C ALA A 525 -23.73 6.26 3.39
N ASN A 526 -23.96 4.98 3.08
CA ASN A 526 -23.41 4.34 1.88
C ASN A 526 -23.93 4.96 0.58
N LEU A 527 -25.23 5.30 0.52
CA LEU A 527 -25.79 6.01 -0.63
C LEU A 527 -25.14 7.39 -0.80
N PHE A 528 -25.05 8.17 0.28
CA PHE A 528 -24.42 9.50 0.24
C PHE A 528 -22.96 9.43 -0.21
N ILE A 529 -22.18 8.47 0.31
CA ILE A 529 -20.80 8.21 -0.11
C ILE A 529 -20.73 7.87 -1.60
N CYS A 530 -21.62 6.98 -2.08
CA CYS A 530 -21.67 6.61 -3.49
C CYS A 530 -21.92 7.84 -4.37
N LEU A 531 -22.90 8.69 -4.03
CA LEU A 531 -23.20 9.92 -4.78
C LEU A 531 -22.00 10.88 -4.78
N CYS A 532 -21.33 11.08 -3.64
CA CYS A 532 -20.14 11.92 -3.57
C CYS A 532 -19.01 11.42 -4.48
N ARG A 533 -18.76 10.11 -4.48
CA ARG A 533 -17.71 9.49 -5.31
C ARG A 533 -18.00 9.58 -6.80
N LEU A 534 -19.26 9.45 -7.21
CA LEU A 534 -19.67 9.66 -8.60
C LEU A 534 -19.45 11.11 -9.06
N LEU A 535 -19.45 12.07 -8.13
CA LEU A 535 -19.08 13.47 -8.37
C LEU A 535 -17.57 13.74 -8.26
N ASN A 536 -16.74 12.70 -8.14
CA ASN A 536 -15.29 12.76 -7.94
C ASN A 536 -14.88 13.49 -6.64
N ILE A 537 -15.72 13.37 -5.61
CA ILE A 537 -15.50 13.93 -4.27
C ILE A 537 -15.12 12.77 -3.32
N PRO A 538 -13.94 12.82 -2.69
CA PRO A 538 -13.50 11.76 -1.78
C PRO A 538 -14.42 11.67 -0.56
N ALA A 539 -14.99 10.49 -0.34
CA ALA A 539 -15.91 10.23 0.77
C ALA A 539 -15.57 8.92 1.47
N ARG A 540 -15.70 8.90 2.80
CA ARG A 540 -15.45 7.74 3.65
C ARG A 540 -16.61 7.49 4.60
N TYR A 541 -16.73 6.23 5.01
CA TYR A 541 -17.72 5.77 5.97
C TYR A 541 -17.21 6.00 7.39
N GLN A 542 -18.06 6.50 8.26
CA GLN A 542 -17.77 6.69 9.68
C GLN A 542 -18.87 6.01 10.50
N VAL A 543 -18.45 5.25 11.50
CA VAL A 543 -19.34 4.67 12.52
C VAL A 543 -19.00 5.25 13.89
N GLY A 544 -20.01 5.31 14.74
CA GLY A 544 -19.84 5.72 16.12
C GLY A 544 -21.15 5.73 16.88
N TYR A 545 -21.28 6.71 17.77
CA TYR A 545 -22.47 6.88 18.61
C TYR A 545 -23.02 8.29 18.45
N ILE A 546 -24.33 8.43 18.60
CA ILE A 546 -24.99 9.73 18.54
C ILE A 546 -25.75 9.98 19.84
N PHE A 547 -25.55 11.16 20.42
CA PHE A 547 -26.37 11.62 21.53
C PHE A 547 -27.65 12.26 20.99
N THR A 548 -28.78 11.55 21.08
CA THR A 548 -30.04 12.01 20.46
C THR A 548 -30.83 13.02 21.31
N GLY A 549 -30.47 13.25 22.58
CA GLY A 549 -31.07 14.25 23.47
C GLY A 549 -32.59 14.48 23.27
N SER A 550 -33.01 15.75 23.27
CA SER A 550 -34.36 16.19 22.88
C SER A 550 -34.43 16.79 21.47
N LYS A 551 -33.30 16.88 20.77
CA LYS A 551 -33.18 17.61 19.48
C LYS A 551 -33.48 16.74 18.26
N TYR A 552 -33.29 15.43 18.35
CA TYR A 552 -33.49 14.51 17.23
C TYR A 552 -34.85 13.82 17.31
N GLU A 553 -35.59 13.81 16.20
CA GLU A 553 -36.93 13.20 16.12
C GLU A 553 -36.88 11.67 16.27
N ASN A 554 -35.83 11.04 15.74
CA ASN A 554 -35.68 9.59 15.74
C ASN A 554 -34.74 9.10 16.85
N LYS A 555 -35.31 8.84 18.04
CA LYS A 555 -34.57 8.34 19.20
C LYS A 555 -34.05 6.91 19.06
N LEU A 556 -34.58 6.11 18.12
CA LEU A 556 -34.13 4.73 17.88
C LEU A 556 -32.67 4.67 17.44
N GLN A 557 -32.11 5.78 16.94
CA GLN A 557 -30.70 5.86 16.55
C GLN A 557 -29.74 5.80 17.75
N ALA A 558 -30.18 6.15 18.96
CA ALA A 558 -29.34 6.06 20.16
C ALA A 558 -29.24 4.64 20.75
N ASP A 559 -30.14 3.74 20.36
CA ASP A 559 -30.21 2.38 20.89
C ASP A 559 -29.18 1.43 20.25
N ALA A 560 -28.46 1.89 19.22
CA ALA A 560 -27.43 1.15 18.49
C ALA A 560 -26.28 2.07 18.05
N SER A 561 -25.28 1.51 17.35
CA SER A 561 -24.26 2.31 16.68
C SER A 561 -24.87 3.12 15.53
N HIS A 562 -24.41 4.36 15.34
CA HIS A 562 -24.83 5.23 14.26
C HIS A 562 -23.77 5.30 13.16
N ALA A 563 -24.21 5.56 11.93
CA ALA A 563 -23.37 5.64 10.75
C ALA A 563 -23.64 6.90 9.96
N TRP A 564 -22.57 7.54 9.50
CA TRP A 564 -22.62 8.74 8.67
C TRP A 564 -21.45 8.75 7.68
N ALA A 565 -21.39 9.80 6.86
CA ALA A 565 -20.34 9.96 5.86
C ALA A 565 -19.40 11.10 6.23
N GLU A 566 -18.12 10.97 5.94
CA GLU A 566 -17.20 12.12 5.92
C GLU A 566 -16.72 12.37 4.49
N VAL A 567 -16.65 13.64 4.12
CA VAL A 567 -16.24 14.09 2.79
C VAL A 567 -15.00 14.96 2.93
N TYR A 568 -13.99 14.74 2.10
CA TYR A 568 -12.80 15.57 2.12
C TYR A 568 -13.02 16.80 1.25
N LEU A 569 -12.98 17.96 1.91
CA LEU A 569 -13.17 19.26 1.30
C LEU A 569 -11.81 19.95 1.11
N PRO A 570 -11.53 20.55 -0.07
CA PRO A 570 -10.31 21.30 -0.29
C PRO A 570 -10.09 22.35 0.80
N PHE A 571 -8.87 22.43 1.34
CA PHE A 571 -8.45 23.39 2.39
C PHE A 571 -9.11 23.22 3.77
N LEU A 572 -10.20 22.44 3.89
CA LEU A 572 -10.90 22.19 5.16
C LEU A 572 -10.61 20.79 5.73
N GLY A 573 -10.34 19.81 4.87
CA GLY A 573 -10.13 18.41 5.25
C GLY A 573 -11.44 17.63 5.37
N TRP A 574 -11.46 16.57 6.17
CA TRP A 574 -12.64 15.73 6.35
C TRP A 574 -13.73 16.46 7.15
N ARG A 575 -14.96 16.47 6.62
CA ARG A 575 -16.15 16.98 7.29
C ARG A 575 -17.29 15.99 7.21
N GLY A 576 -17.99 15.83 8.33
CA GLY A 576 -19.05 14.85 8.46
C GLY A 576 -20.42 15.36 8.02
N PHE A 577 -21.15 14.52 7.30
CA PHE A 577 -22.51 14.69 6.84
C PHE A 577 -23.34 13.51 7.32
N ASP A 578 -24.45 13.78 8.00
CA ASP A 578 -25.39 12.78 8.49
C ASP A 578 -26.68 12.80 7.64
N PRO A 579 -26.77 11.93 6.62
CA PRO A 579 -27.95 11.88 5.74
C PRO A 579 -29.17 11.28 6.42
N THR A 580 -29.01 10.65 7.59
CA THR A 580 -30.13 10.12 8.39
C THR A 580 -30.86 11.24 9.12
N ASN A 581 -30.15 12.31 9.46
CA ASN A 581 -30.69 13.46 10.19
C ASN A 581 -30.68 14.76 9.37
N GLY A 582 -30.20 14.71 8.12
CA GLY A 582 -30.15 15.86 7.22
C GLY A 582 -29.24 16.99 7.68
N CYS A 583 -28.27 16.71 8.57
CA CYS A 583 -27.42 17.71 9.21
C CYS A 583 -25.93 17.45 8.98
N MET A 584 -25.12 18.46 9.29
CA MET A 584 -23.68 18.28 9.48
C MET A 584 -23.41 17.58 10.81
N VAL A 585 -22.27 16.90 10.90
CA VAL A 585 -21.79 16.26 12.12
C VAL A 585 -21.34 17.32 13.13
N THR A 586 -21.74 17.16 14.39
CA THR A 586 -21.48 18.11 15.48
C THR A 586 -20.90 17.39 16.70
N GLN A 587 -20.83 18.07 17.85
CA GLN A 587 -20.44 17.48 19.14
C GLN A 587 -21.42 16.40 19.66
N ASP A 588 -22.56 16.18 18.99
CA ASP A 588 -23.49 15.08 19.31
C ASP A 588 -23.00 13.74 18.74
N HIS A 589 -22.03 13.74 17.81
CA HIS A 589 -21.51 12.55 17.14
C HIS A 589 -20.15 12.15 17.71
N ILE A 590 -20.09 10.99 18.36
CA ILE A 590 -18.86 10.41 18.88
C ILE A 590 -18.29 9.43 17.87
N ARG A 591 -17.08 9.68 17.36
CA ARG A 591 -16.40 8.83 16.38
C ARG A 591 -15.80 7.58 16.99
N VAL A 592 -15.97 6.44 16.33
CA VAL A 592 -15.36 5.17 16.74
C VAL A 592 -14.42 4.62 15.67
N ALA A 593 -14.92 4.38 14.46
CA ALA A 593 -14.11 3.82 13.39
C ALA A 593 -14.52 4.37 12.02
N CYS A 594 -13.56 4.47 11.10
CA CYS A 594 -13.77 4.93 9.75
C CYS A 594 -13.25 3.91 8.73
N GLY A 595 -13.68 4.03 7.48
CA GLY A 595 -13.28 3.10 6.43
C GLY A 595 -13.82 3.52 5.07
N ARG A 596 -13.51 2.77 4.01
CA ARG A 596 -14.04 3.09 2.68
C ARG A 596 -15.52 2.78 2.59
N ASN A 597 -15.98 1.75 3.29
CA ASN A 597 -17.37 1.35 3.38
C ASN A 597 -17.63 0.69 4.75
N TYR A 598 -18.85 0.22 4.97
CA TYR A 598 -19.25 -0.40 6.23
C TYR A 598 -18.34 -1.59 6.65
N ARG A 599 -17.77 -2.35 5.70
CA ARG A 599 -16.95 -3.55 6.00
C ARG A 599 -15.63 -3.20 6.70
N ASP A 600 -15.04 -2.08 6.33
CA ASP A 600 -13.79 -1.60 6.90
C ASP A 600 -13.97 -1.06 8.33
N ALA A 601 -15.18 -0.59 8.67
CA ALA A 601 -15.47 0.11 9.92
C ALA A 601 -16.46 -0.62 10.85
N THR A 602 -16.90 -1.84 10.52
CA THR A 602 -17.92 -2.55 11.31
C THR A 602 -17.45 -2.71 12.78
N PRO A 603 -18.26 -2.28 13.78
CA PRO A 603 -17.85 -2.28 15.19
C PRO A 603 -17.54 -3.67 15.75
N VAL A 604 -18.33 -4.68 15.36
CA VAL A 604 -18.16 -6.08 15.75
C VAL A 604 -18.33 -6.95 14.52
N SER A 605 -17.32 -7.75 14.21
CA SER A 605 -17.37 -8.74 13.12
C SER A 605 -16.67 -10.01 13.57
N GLY A 606 -17.08 -11.16 13.04
CA GLY A 606 -16.45 -12.42 13.39
C GLY A 606 -16.82 -13.55 12.46
N THR A 607 -15.96 -14.57 12.46
CA THR A 607 -16.14 -15.80 11.70
C THR A 607 -16.17 -16.97 12.67
N ILE A 608 -17.23 -17.77 12.58
CA ILE A 608 -17.35 -19.03 13.30
C ILE A 608 -16.84 -20.15 12.38
N PHE A 609 -15.79 -20.85 12.79
CA PHE A 609 -15.21 -21.93 11.99
C PHE A 609 -15.88 -23.28 12.27
N LYS A 610 -16.40 -23.48 13.49
CA LYS A 610 -17.03 -24.73 13.91
C LYS A 610 -18.06 -24.51 15.01
N GLY A 611 -19.25 -25.09 14.84
CA GLY A 611 -20.35 -25.00 15.80
C GLY A 611 -21.30 -23.84 15.54
N GLY A 612 -21.95 -23.32 16.59
CA GLY A 612 -22.80 -22.12 16.55
C GLY A 612 -24.29 -22.35 16.26
N GLY A 613 -24.64 -23.18 15.28
CA GLY A 613 -26.05 -23.42 14.94
C GLY A 613 -26.81 -22.12 14.61
N THR A 614 -28.03 -21.94 15.14
CA THR A 614 -28.78 -20.68 14.98
C THR A 614 -28.31 -19.63 15.98
N GLU A 615 -28.15 -18.40 15.50
CA GLU A 615 -27.69 -17.24 16.26
C GLU A 615 -28.85 -16.30 16.62
N GLN A 616 -28.82 -15.77 17.84
CA GLN A 616 -29.64 -14.63 18.25
C GLN A 616 -28.73 -13.50 18.73
N LEU A 617 -28.94 -12.31 18.17
CA LEU A 617 -28.17 -11.10 18.47
C LEU A 617 -29.04 -10.10 19.23
N LYS A 618 -28.48 -9.55 20.31
CA LYS A 618 -29.03 -8.40 21.03
C LYS A 618 -27.95 -7.33 21.16
N VAL A 619 -28.29 -6.10 20.79
CA VAL A 619 -27.40 -4.94 20.92
C VAL A 619 -28.11 -3.86 21.74
N GLU A 620 -27.38 -3.27 22.69
CA GLU A 620 -27.84 -2.13 23.48
C GLU A 620 -26.73 -1.08 23.55
N VAL A 621 -27.04 0.15 23.17
CA VAL A 621 -26.15 1.30 23.32
C VAL A 621 -26.81 2.32 24.25
N GLN A 622 -26.01 2.94 25.12
CA GLN A 622 -26.42 4.10 25.89
C GLN A 622 -25.34 5.17 25.80
N VAL A 623 -25.75 6.39 25.49
CA VAL A 623 -24.90 7.58 25.48
C VAL A 623 -25.50 8.57 26.46
N LYS A 624 -24.74 8.94 27.50
CA LYS A 624 -25.17 9.90 28.52
C LYS A 624 -24.21 11.07 28.53
N GLU A 625 -24.77 12.26 28.40
CA GLU A 625 -23.99 13.48 28.63
C GLU A 625 -23.72 13.61 30.14
N VAL A 626 -22.45 13.83 30.47
CA VAL A 626 -21.99 14.05 31.85
C VAL A 626 -21.62 15.51 31.96
N SER A 627 -22.35 16.23 32.81
CA SER A 627 -21.98 17.59 33.21
C SER A 627 -20.77 17.52 34.14
N VAL A 628 -19.70 18.23 33.77
CA VAL A 628 -18.49 18.43 34.59
C VAL A 628 -18.76 19.38 35.74
#